data_AF-A0A1T2XFF6-F1
#
_entry.id   AF-A0A1T2XFF6-F1
#
_cell.length_a   1.000
_cell.length_b   1.000
_cell.length_c   1.000
_cell.angle_alpha   90.00
_cell.angle_beta   90.00
_cell.angle_gamma   90.00
#
_symmetry.space_group_name_H-M   'P 1'
#
loop_
_entity.id
_entity.type
_entity.pdbx_description
1 polymer ?
#
loop_
_entity_poly.entity_id
_entity_poly.type
_entity_poly.pdbx_seq_one_letter_code
_entity_poly.pdbx_strand_id
1 'polypeptide(L)'
;MAEFIHVSELLPKHAGLQVCLSDTNPVQVLQWQCKGEPIADVQLGVYSESSAHLKKAESFIHLAKETRADLVLTPEYSFPDEMLNQIVHDPNLWPAKGALWCLGMEAYSLHEFGEKMDEWESTGHTVVIRNAYARLLERNFVDALVYLFLMDDKTLCILPQFKTVPMSEVWNDYEVPGLCKGEVIYIFDLSGVKADQNRFLSLICSDALSVRPQEFLEKTEGKHLTIFHAQLNPNPRHQGFRMFRDGLFNRNAGRDIRLITLNWADGTVIGNIQFNKPWSAFYKKSTDGTVAKKDLRARNLDKGTFYALHKHTEIWYSHRGEHCKGFDMNKGFELGASHVLTAHHEPVTHSCYGFDESAQRWMSAPCDPSYSIQDLVESFGEEYDFPLYADPHDSDAFFGLCFGHFLEGELTAEDDELVTRMMFGSDSEADTKRRSKAGQYKRLVTLLQRQRFPEEFKELANNHRLYIDSDTAETTKKYGNVYPKDTPLEELNPFQSVLCIISAYTNHNDVERQVNEIRQQLHAAFRHKLVVYYRPDDSDEYIFFDLSQTRIDKATNIKALSSIKE
;
A
#
# COMPACT_ATOMS: atom_id res chain seq x y z
N MET A 1 -1.33 21.14 21.31
CA MET A 1 -2.26 20.04 20.95
C MET A 1 -3.16 20.63 19.88
N ALA A 2 -3.30 19.96 18.74
CA ALA A 2 -4.11 20.49 17.65
C ALA A 2 -5.59 20.58 18.06
N GLU A 3 -6.25 21.66 17.66
CA GLU A 3 -7.69 21.84 17.78
C GLU A 3 -8.38 21.24 16.55
N PHE A 4 -9.46 20.49 16.80
CA PHE A 4 -10.29 19.93 15.75
C PHE A 4 -11.49 20.83 15.50
N ILE A 5 -11.65 21.30 14.26
CA ILE A 5 -12.74 22.21 13.87
C ILE A 5 -13.59 21.53 12.80
N HIS A 6 -14.91 21.51 13.01
CA HIS A 6 -15.86 21.05 12.01
C HIS A 6 -16.00 22.08 10.89
N VAL A 7 -15.83 21.66 9.64
CA VAL A 7 -15.88 22.59 8.50
C VAL A 7 -17.29 23.20 8.36
N SER A 8 -18.33 22.48 8.74
CA SER A 8 -19.71 22.99 8.76
C SER A 8 -19.92 24.20 9.68
N GLU A 9 -19.08 24.38 10.71
CA GLU A 9 -19.13 25.55 11.61
C GLU A 9 -18.58 26.81 10.93
N LEU A 10 -17.65 26.64 9.99
CA LEU A 10 -17.05 27.73 9.22
C LEU A 10 -17.89 28.06 7.98
N LEU A 11 -18.58 27.05 7.43
CA LEU A 11 -19.32 27.13 6.17
C LEU A 11 -20.74 26.59 6.35
N PRO A 12 -21.69 27.39 6.89
CA PRO A 12 -23.05 26.91 7.15
C PRO A 12 -23.88 26.64 5.89
N LYS A 13 -23.41 27.09 4.71
CA LYS A 13 -24.00 26.78 3.41
C LYS A 13 -22.98 26.04 2.55
N HIS A 14 -23.33 24.84 2.10
CA HIS A 14 -22.47 24.02 1.26
C HIS A 14 -23.29 23.07 0.39
N ALA A 15 -22.70 22.62 -0.73
CA ALA A 15 -23.29 21.62 -1.62
C ALA A 15 -23.16 20.17 -1.10
N GLY A 16 -22.39 19.96 -0.03
CA GLY A 16 -21.99 18.63 0.44
C GLY A 16 -20.81 18.06 -0.38
N LEU A 17 -20.04 17.15 0.22
CA LEU A 17 -18.90 16.51 -0.42
C LEU A 17 -19.14 15.02 -0.54
N GLN A 18 -18.81 14.43 -1.70
CA GLN A 18 -19.07 13.02 -2.01
C GLN A 18 -18.43 12.08 -0.99
N VAL A 19 -17.23 12.42 -0.50
CA VAL A 19 -16.51 11.68 0.55
C VAL A 19 -17.21 11.71 1.93
N CYS A 20 -18.12 12.67 2.16
CA CYS A 20 -18.88 12.83 3.38
C CYS A 20 -20.33 12.29 3.29
N LEU A 21 -20.83 11.95 2.10
CA LEU A 21 -22.21 11.46 1.93
C LEU A 21 -22.35 9.99 2.37
N SER A 22 -23.49 9.62 2.97
CA SER A 22 -23.82 8.22 3.30
C SER A 22 -24.73 7.58 2.27
N ASP A 23 -24.31 7.62 0.99
CA ASP A 23 -24.93 6.88 -0.11
C ASP A 23 -24.11 5.63 -0.51
N THR A 24 -24.61 4.89 -1.50
CA THR A 24 -23.95 3.67 -2.02
C THR A 24 -22.92 3.92 -3.12
N ASN A 25 -22.75 5.17 -3.55
CA ASN A 25 -21.80 5.50 -4.61
C ASN A 25 -20.38 5.50 -4.03
N PRO A 26 -19.42 4.80 -4.64
CA PRO A 26 -18.03 4.89 -4.20
C PRO A 26 -17.50 6.32 -4.34
N VAL A 27 -16.40 6.61 -3.64
CA VAL A 27 -15.59 7.81 -3.85
C VAL A 27 -14.55 7.48 -4.90
N GLN A 28 -14.57 8.20 -6.01
CA GLN A 28 -13.54 8.12 -7.04
C GLN A 28 -12.33 8.95 -6.62
N VAL A 29 -11.27 8.27 -6.21
CA VAL A 29 -10.02 8.91 -5.78
C VAL A 29 -9.06 9.00 -6.95
N LEU A 30 -8.46 10.17 -7.15
CA LEU A 30 -7.31 10.37 -8.02
C LEU A 30 -6.14 10.92 -7.21
N GLN A 31 -5.03 10.22 -7.18
CA GLN A 31 -3.82 10.64 -6.48
C GLN A 31 -2.63 10.77 -7.43
N TRP A 32 -1.73 11.71 -7.16
CA TRP A 32 -0.44 11.84 -7.85
C TRP A 32 0.71 11.51 -6.91
N GLN A 33 1.41 10.40 -7.15
CA GLN A 33 2.68 10.12 -6.48
C GLN A 33 3.80 10.75 -7.32
N CYS A 34 4.27 11.94 -6.93
CA CYS A 34 5.23 12.73 -7.70
C CYS A 34 6.68 12.30 -7.49
N LYS A 35 7.54 12.63 -8.46
CA LYS A 35 8.99 12.47 -8.36
C LYS A 35 9.67 13.76 -8.79
N GLY A 36 10.73 14.15 -8.08
CA GLY A 36 11.52 15.30 -8.47
C GLY A 36 12.76 15.49 -7.61
N GLU A 37 13.35 16.65 -7.78
CA GLU A 37 14.50 17.12 -7.02
C GLU A 37 14.18 18.49 -6.40
N PRO A 38 13.21 18.56 -5.46
CA PRO A 38 12.84 19.84 -4.87
C PRO A 38 13.99 20.38 -4.00
N ILE A 39 14.03 21.69 -3.87
CA ILE A 39 15.01 22.44 -3.09
C ILE A 39 14.44 22.61 -1.69
N ALA A 40 15.26 22.39 -0.67
CA ALA A 40 14.94 22.70 0.72
C ALA A 40 15.73 23.92 1.18
N ASP A 41 15.03 24.91 1.72
CA ASP A 41 15.61 26.15 2.21
C ASP A 41 15.02 26.52 3.59
N VAL A 42 15.85 27.05 4.49
CA VAL A 42 15.44 27.37 5.87
C VAL A 42 14.52 28.59 5.97
N GLN A 43 14.54 29.47 4.96
CA GLN A 43 13.69 30.64 4.86
C GLN A 43 12.42 30.37 4.06
N LEU A 44 12.53 29.57 2.99
CA LEU A 44 11.43 29.36 2.03
C LEU A 44 10.73 28.01 2.18
N GLY A 45 11.32 27.03 2.87
CA GLY A 45 10.81 25.67 2.96
C GLY A 45 11.17 24.83 1.73
N VAL A 46 10.32 23.86 1.36
CA VAL A 46 10.55 22.95 0.22
C VAL A 46 9.72 23.37 -0.99
N TYR A 47 10.36 23.55 -2.14
CA TYR A 47 9.74 23.98 -3.39
C TYR A 47 10.46 23.43 -4.62
N SER A 48 9.87 23.55 -5.81
CA SER A 48 10.47 23.09 -7.07
C SER A 48 10.55 24.20 -8.12
N GLU A 49 11.74 24.45 -8.65
CA GLU A 49 11.93 25.33 -9.82
C GLU A 49 11.74 24.57 -11.16
N SER A 50 11.30 23.32 -11.11
CA SER A 50 11.24 22.45 -12.29
C SER A 50 10.01 22.76 -13.14
N SER A 51 10.24 23.33 -14.33
CA SER A 51 9.19 23.51 -15.33
C SER A 51 8.50 22.19 -15.73
N ALA A 52 9.21 21.06 -15.69
CA ALA A 52 8.62 19.75 -15.95
C ALA A 52 7.67 19.33 -14.82
N HIS A 53 8.00 19.65 -13.56
CA HIS A 53 7.13 19.40 -12.41
C HIS A 53 5.85 20.24 -12.48
N LEU A 54 5.96 21.52 -12.87
CA LEU A 54 4.81 22.37 -13.14
C LEU A 54 3.91 21.81 -14.26
N LYS A 55 4.51 21.32 -15.35
CA LYS A 55 3.76 20.68 -16.46
C LYS A 55 3.04 19.40 -16.03
N LYS A 56 3.65 18.61 -15.15
CA LYS A 56 3.01 17.44 -14.54
C LYS A 56 1.82 17.83 -13.66
N ALA A 57 1.94 18.89 -12.87
CA ALA A 57 0.84 19.42 -12.07
C ALA A 57 -0.31 19.94 -12.95
N GLU A 58 -0.01 20.69 -14.00
CA GLU A 58 -0.99 21.17 -15.00
C GLU A 58 -1.75 19.99 -15.62
N SER A 59 -1.02 19.00 -16.14
CA SER A 59 -1.66 17.82 -16.70
C SER A 59 -2.45 17.01 -15.67
N PHE A 60 -2.02 16.98 -14.40
CA PHE A 60 -2.74 16.28 -13.34
C PHE A 60 -4.10 16.92 -13.05
N ILE A 61 -4.18 18.25 -13.06
CA ILE A 61 -5.44 18.97 -12.90
C ILE A 61 -6.38 18.72 -14.08
N HIS A 62 -5.87 18.71 -15.30
CA HIS A 62 -6.66 18.31 -16.45
C HIS A 62 -7.17 16.87 -16.33
N LEU A 63 -6.31 15.94 -15.89
CA LEU A 63 -6.71 14.56 -15.64
C LEU A 63 -7.81 14.47 -14.57
N ALA A 64 -7.70 15.20 -13.46
CA ALA A 64 -8.72 15.25 -12.42
C ALA A 64 -10.09 15.70 -12.94
N LYS A 65 -10.10 16.67 -13.86
CA LYS A 65 -11.30 17.16 -14.54
C LYS A 65 -11.88 16.12 -15.51
N GLU A 66 -11.03 15.47 -16.30
CA GLU A 66 -11.40 14.43 -17.26
C GLU A 66 -12.00 13.21 -16.56
N THR A 67 -11.37 12.75 -15.48
CA THR A 67 -11.85 11.59 -14.71
C THR A 67 -13.01 11.94 -13.79
N ARG A 68 -13.30 13.23 -13.58
CA ARG A 68 -14.32 13.73 -12.63
C ARG A 68 -14.13 13.16 -11.22
N ALA A 69 -12.88 13.12 -10.76
CA ALA A 69 -12.55 12.55 -9.46
C ALA A 69 -13.26 13.30 -8.32
N ASP A 70 -13.81 12.54 -7.38
CA ASP A 70 -14.49 13.03 -6.17
C ASP A 70 -13.49 13.48 -5.10
N LEU A 71 -12.32 12.82 -5.06
CA LEU A 71 -11.24 13.13 -4.12
C LEU A 71 -9.91 13.19 -4.89
N VAL A 72 -9.27 14.36 -4.89
CA VAL A 72 -7.97 14.57 -5.56
C VAL A 72 -6.90 14.79 -4.51
N LEU A 73 -5.80 14.06 -4.59
CA LEU A 73 -4.78 14.02 -3.54
C LEU A 73 -3.37 14.24 -4.10
N THR A 74 -2.58 15.11 -3.46
CA THR A 74 -1.14 15.26 -3.73
C THR A 74 -0.30 15.20 -2.44
N PRO A 75 0.97 14.75 -2.50
CA PRO A 75 1.86 14.67 -1.34
C PRO A 75 2.14 16.04 -0.72
N GLU A 76 2.75 16.03 0.47
CA GLU A 76 3.32 17.24 1.09
C GLU A 76 4.40 17.87 0.20
N TYR A 77 4.48 19.21 0.16
CA TYR A 77 5.43 19.98 -0.64
C TYR A 77 5.44 19.68 -2.15
N SER A 78 4.35 19.17 -2.72
CA SER A 78 4.33 18.66 -4.09
C SER A 78 3.64 19.55 -5.11
N PHE A 79 2.71 20.40 -4.69
CA PHE A 79 1.83 21.11 -5.62
C PHE A 79 2.30 22.56 -5.83
N PRO A 80 2.67 22.95 -7.07
CA PRO A 80 3.21 24.27 -7.36
C PRO A 80 2.22 25.41 -7.11
N ASP A 81 2.73 26.56 -6.64
CA ASP A 81 1.90 27.74 -6.41
C ASP A 81 1.32 28.31 -7.71
N GLU A 82 2.09 28.28 -8.79
CA GLU A 82 1.67 28.85 -10.07
C GLU A 82 0.45 28.10 -10.60
N MET A 83 0.38 26.79 -10.35
CA MET A 83 -0.77 25.98 -10.73
C MET A 83 -2.00 26.28 -9.86
N LEU A 84 -1.84 26.45 -8.55
CA LEU A 84 -2.95 26.87 -7.68
C LEU A 84 -3.49 28.24 -8.11
N ASN A 85 -2.60 29.20 -8.40
CA ASN A 85 -2.98 30.51 -8.89
C ASN A 85 -3.79 30.42 -10.19
N GLN A 86 -3.41 29.55 -11.12
CA GLN A 86 -4.19 29.30 -12.34
C GLN A 86 -5.58 28.73 -12.03
N ILE A 87 -5.68 27.74 -11.13
CA ILE A 87 -6.98 27.16 -10.73
C ILE A 87 -7.89 28.24 -10.17
N VAL A 88 -7.38 29.08 -9.26
CA VAL A 88 -8.18 30.13 -8.62
C VAL A 88 -8.75 31.13 -9.65
N HIS A 89 -7.98 31.47 -10.67
CA HIS A 89 -8.36 32.47 -11.68
C HIS A 89 -9.15 31.91 -12.88
N ASP A 90 -9.16 30.59 -13.10
CA ASP A 90 -9.89 29.96 -14.20
C ASP A 90 -10.98 28.99 -13.70
N PRO A 91 -12.27 29.39 -13.73
CA PRO A 91 -13.38 28.51 -13.37
C PRO A 91 -13.46 27.19 -14.15
N ASN A 92 -12.83 27.08 -15.33
CA ASN A 92 -12.78 25.83 -16.07
C ASN A 92 -11.91 24.77 -15.38
N LEU A 93 -10.94 25.21 -14.57
CA LEU A 93 -10.05 24.35 -13.80
C LEU A 93 -10.60 23.99 -12.42
N TRP A 94 -11.75 24.55 -12.01
CA TRP A 94 -12.30 24.29 -10.69
C TRP A 94 -12.75 22.83 -10.50
N PRO A 95 -12.72 22.31 -9.26
CA PRO A 95 -13.31 21.01 -8.93
C PRO A 95 -14.77 20.90 -9.38
N ALA A 96 -15.21 19.69 -9.66
CA ALA A 96 -16.64 19.43 -9.87
C ALA A 96 -17.42 19.62 -8.56
N LYS A 97 -18.72 19.88 -8.66
CA LYS A 97 -19.59 19.95 -7.49
C LYS A 97 -19.58 18.62 -6.73
N GLY A 98 -19.35 18.69 -5.43
CA GLY A 98 -19.22 17.51 -4.56
C GLY A 98 -17.80 16.95 -4.46
N ALA A 99 -16.86 17.39 -5.31
CA ALA A 99 -15.47 16.97 -5.25
C ALA A 99 -14.69 17.77 -4.19
N LEU A 100 -13.70 17.11 -3.58
CA LEU A 100 -12.73 17.70 -2.67
C LEU A 100 -11.33 17.49 -3.23
N TRP A 101 -10.60 18.57 -3.48
CA TRP A 101 -9.19 18.50 -3.85
C TRP A 101 -8.34 18.86 -2.63
N CYS A 102 -7.39 18.00 -2.29
CA CYS A 102 -6.45 18.14 -1.19
C CYS A 102 -5.04 18.28 -1.79
N LEU A 103 -4.55 19.51 -1.89
CA LEU A 103 -3.31 19.83 -2.58
C LEU A 103 -2.22 20.17 -1.57
N GLY A 104 -1.23 19.29 -1.40
CA GLY A 104 -0.08 19.52 -0.53
C GLY A 104 0.87 20.47 -1.23
N MET A 105 0.83 21.73 -0.83
CA MET A 105 1.48 22.83 -1.53
C MET A 105 2.97 22.81 -1.31
N GLU A 106 3.73 23.25 -2.32
CA GLU A 106 5.08 23.77 -2.09
C GLU A 106 5.05 24.86 -1.01
N ALA A 107 6.17 25.02 -0.31
CA ALA A 107 6.27 25.96 0.79
C ALA A 107 6.24 27.42 0.31
N TYR A 108 5.73 28.29 1.17
CA TYR A 108 5.72 29.74 0.95
C TYR A 108 6.31 30.46 2.14
N SER A 109 6.96 31.60 1.92
CA SER A 109 7.16 32.50 3.05
C SER A 109 5.80 32.91 3.65
N LEU A 110 5.77 33.16 4.97
CA LEU A 110 4.53 33.54 5.65
C LEU A 110 3.88 34.77 5.00
N HIS A 111 4.70 35.75 4.60
CA HIS A 111 4.24 36.98 3.99
C HIS A 111 3.62 36.75 2.61
N GLU A 112 4.32 36.02 1.72
CA GLU A 112 3.83 35.72 0.38
C GLU A 112 2.53 34.91 0.44
N PHE A 113 2.41 33.96 1.37
CA PHE A 113 1.17 33.21 1.54
C PHE A 113 -0.01 34.12 1.95
N GLY A 114 0.24 35.09 2.82
CA GLY A 114 -0.73 36.11 3.20
C GLY A 114 -1.20 36.95 2.00
N GLU A 115 -0.26 37.44 1.20
CA GLU A 115 -0.56 38.20 -0.03
C GLU A 115 -1.34 37.36 -1.04
N LYS A 116 -1.01 36.08 -1.17
CA LYS A 116 -1.74 35.16 -2.06
C LYS A 116 -3.17 34.94 -1.64
N MET A 117 -3.44 34.79 -0.35
CA MET A 117 -4.82 34.71 0.13
C MET A 117 -5.62 35.99 -0.16
N ASP A 118 -4.99 37.16 -0.03
CA ASP A 118 -5.60 38.45 -0.37
C ASP A 118 -5.92 38.54 -1.87
N GLU A 119 -4.98 38.11 -2.72
CA GLU A 119 -5.15 37.98 -4.16
C GLU A 119 -6.32 37.06 -4.50
N TRP A 120 -6.35 35.85 -3.93
CA TRP A 120 -7.41 34.87 -4.20
C TRP A 120 -8.78 35.37 -3.81
N GLU A 121 -8.91 36.01 -2.64
CA GLU A 121 -10.18 36.58 -2.14
C GLU A 121 -10.68 37.74 -3.02
N SER A 122 -9.76 38.49 -3.67
CA SER A 122 -10.10 39.62 -4.53
C SER A 122 -10.78 39.23 -5.86
N THR A 123 -10.76 37.96 -6.25
CA THR A 123 -11.38 37.47 -7.50
C THR A 123 -12.90 37.56 -7.51
N GLY A 124 -13.55 37.72 -6.34
CA GLY A 124 -15.00 37.94 -6.19
C GLY A 124 -15.87 36.69 -6.37
N HIS A 125 -15.27 35.54 -6.72
CA HIS A 125 -15.95 34.25 -6.85
C HIS A 125 -15.33 33.15 -5.98
N THR A 126 -14.50 33.56 -5.03
CA THR A 126 -13.82 32.68 -4.07
C THR A 126 -14.23 33.04 -2.65
N VAL A 127 -14.12 32.05 -1.76
CA VAL A 127 -14.19 32.25 -0.31
C VAL A 127 -12.92 31.66 0.29
N VAL A 128 -12.08 32.50 0.88
CA VAL A 128 -10.83 32.09 1.52
C VAL A 128 -11.03 32.00 3.03
N ILE A 129 -10.85 30.81 3.60
CA ILE A 129 -11.05 30.59 5.03
C ILE A 129 -9.74 30.76 5.79
N ARG A 130 -9.60 31.90 6.47
CA ARG A 130 -8.34 32.30 7.15
C ARG A 130 -8.19 31.81 8.58
N ASN A 131 -9.11 30.97 9.07
CA ASN A 131 -9.17 30.58 10.48
C ASN A 131 -7.85 29.94 10.97
N ALA A 132 -7.28 28.99 10.22
CA ALA A 132 -6.01 28.38 10.59
C ALA A 132 -4.82 29.36 10.47
N TYR A 133 -4.83 30.23 9.46
CA TYR A 133 -3.75 31.19 9.22
C TYR A 133 -3.64 32.21 10.35
N ALA A 134 -4.78 32.74 10.81
CA ALA A 134 -4.83 33.71 11.92
C ALA A 134 -4.33 33.15 13.27
N ARG A 135 -4.05 31.84 13.33
CA ARG A 135 -3.64 31.10 14.52
C ARG A 135 -2.25 30.48 14.38
N LEU A 136 -1.51 30.82 13.33
CA LEU A 136 -0.15 30.32 13.12
C LEU A 136 0.78 30.82 14.23
N LEU A 137 1.64 29.93 14.70
CA LEU A 137 2.85 30.35 15.39
C LEU A 137 3.88 30.75 14.32
N GLU A 138 4.05 32.05 14.13
CA GLU A 138 4.83 32.63 13.05
C GLU A 138 6.33 32.34 13.12
N ARG A 139 6.90 32.02 11.96
CA ARG A 139 8.32 31.80 11.64
C ARG A 139 8.58 32.29 10.21
N ASN A 140 9.33 31.56 9.40
CA ASN A 140 9.77 32.00 8.07
C ASN A 140 8.78 31.58 7.00
N PHE A 141 8.41 30.29 6.97
CA PHE A 141 7.59 29.72 5.90
C PHE A 141 6.43 28.87 6.45
N VAL A 142 5.45 28.61 5.60
CA VAL A 142 4.31 27.73 5.88
C VAL A 142 4.40 26.46 5.04
N ASP A 143 3.96 25.36 5.62
CA ASP A 143 3.63 24.11 4.92
C ASP A 143 2.12 23.92 5.01
N ALA A 144 1.47 23.91 3.86
CA ALA A 144 0.03 23.96 3.75
C ALA A 144 -0.52 22.80 2.90
N LEU A 145 -1.56 22.15 3.42
CA LEU A 145 -2.50 21.41 2.61
C LEU A 145 -3.69 22.33 2.30
N VAL A 146 -3.85 22.69 1.03
CA VAL A 146 -4.96 23.53 0.58
C VAL A 146 -6.10 22.65 0.08
N TYR A 147 -7.27 22.82 0.68
CA TYR A 147 -8.49 22.20 0.20
C TYR A 147 -9.23 23.11 -0.76
N LEU A 148 -9.61 22.58 -1.93
CA LEU A 148 -10.46 23.26 -2.91
C LEU A 148 -11.74 22.47 -3.13
N PHE A 149 -12.89 23.14 -3.04
CA PHE A 149 -14.19 22.57 -3.37
C PHE A 149 -15.21 23.67 -3.67
N LEU A 150 -16.26 23.33 -4.41
CA LEU A 150 -17.34 24.25 -4.70
C LEU A 150 -18.35 24.31 -3.55
N MET A 151 -18.63 25.52 -3.05
CA MET A 151 -19.72 25.74 -2.09
C MET A 151 -21.08 25.67 -2.79
N ASP A 152 -21.13 26.20 -4.01
CA ASP A 152 -22.25 26.19 -4.95
C ASP A 152 -21.70 26.23 -6.38
N ASP A 153 -22.57 26.39 -7.38
CA ASP A 153 -22.18 26.32 -8.79
C ASP A 153 -21.26 27.48 -9.25
N LYS A 154 -21.01 28.49 -8.41
CA LYS A 154 -20.29 29.72 -8.78
C LYS A 154 -19.22 30.15 -7.78
N THR A 155 -19.08 29.46 -6.65
CA THR A 155 -18.24 29.90 -5.54
C THR A 155 -17.23 28.82 -5.16
N LEU A 156 -15.95 29.10 -5.38
CA LEU A 156 -14.84 28.24 -4.99
C LEU A 156 -14.45 28.51 -3.53
N CYS A 157 -14.48 27.49 -2.67
CA CYS A 157 -13.88 27.56 -1.35
C CYS A 157 -12.41 27.20 -1.40
N ILE A 158 -11.58 27.99 -0.70
CA ILE A 158 -10.16 27.75 -0.48
C ILE A 158 -9.94 27.69 1.03
N LEU A 159 -9.58 26.51 1.53
CA LEU A 159 -9.38 26.26 2.95
C LEU A 159 -7.96 25.73 3.17
N PRO A 160 -7.00 26.55 3.64
CA PRO A 160 -5.67 26.07 4.00
C PRO A 160 -5.66 25.44 5.41
N GLN A 161 -5.03 24.26 5.53
CA GLN A 161 -4.60 23.67 6.80
C GLN A 161 -3.08 23.67 6.85
N PHE A 162 -2.50 24.12 7.96
CA PHE A 162 -1.05 24.20 8.12
C PHE A 162 -0.52 23.08 8.99
N LYS A 163 0.67 22.62 8.66
CA LYS A 163 1.37 21.57 9.41
C LYS A 163 1.55 21.97 10.87
N THR A 164 1.17 21.08 11.77
CA THR A 164 1.06 21.39 13.20
C THR A 164 2.36 21.15 13.96
N VAL A 165 3.19 20.22 13.46
CA VAL A 165 4.47 19.86 14.08
C VAL A 165 5.55 19.65 13.03
N PRO A 166 6.72 20.31 13.16
CA PRO A 166 7.84 20.10 12.25
C PRO A 166 8.41 18.69 12.41
N MET A 167 8.94 18.15 11.33
CA MET A 167 9.67 16.90 11.33
C MET A 167 11.12 17.19 11.77
N SER A 168 11.51 16.64 12.93
CA SER A 168 12.78 16.95 13.60
C SER A 168 13.95 16.02 13.23
N GLU A 169 13.81 15.24 12.16
CA GLU A 169 14.87 14.34 11.68
C GLU A 169 16.05 15.14 11.09
N VAL A 170 17.26 14.57 11.15
CA VAL A 170 18.50 15.28 10.74
C VAL A 170 18.49 15.72 9.28
N TRP A 171 17.80 14.98 8.40
CA TRP A 171 17.65 15.34 6.99
C TRP A 171 16.74 16.56 6.75
N ASN A 172 16.00 16.98 7.78
CA ASN A 172 15.04 18.07 7.76
C ASN A 172 15.43 19.16 8.76
N ASP A 173 16.61 19.74 8.56
CA ASP A 173 17.15 20.80 9.40
C ASP A 173 16.52 22.18 9.15
N TYR A 174 15.61 22.29 8.18
CA TYR A 174 14.93 23.53 7.80
C TYR A 174 13.59 23.74 8.53
N GLU A 175 12.80 22.68 8.81
CA GLU A 175 11.48 22.86 9.44
C GLU A 175 11.54 23.28 10.90
N VAL A 176 12.38 22.65 11.73
CA VAL A 176 12.47 22.99 13.16
C VAL A 176 12.74 24.49 13.39
N PRO A 177 13.71 25.13 12.69
CA PRO A 177 13.94 26.56 12.82
C PRO A 177 12.99 27.44 12.00
N GLY A 178 12.48 26.98 10.86
CA GLY A 178 11.82 27.83 9.86
C GLY A 178 10.30 27.70 9.73
N LEU A 179 9.70 26.56 10.12
CA LEU A 179 8.29 26.26 9.86
C LEU A 179 7.36 27.01 10.83
N CYS A 180 6.39 27.74 10.27
CA CYS A 180 5.25 28.26 10.99
C CYS A 180 4.36 27.09 11.41
N LYS A 181 4.02 27.01 12.70
CA LYS A 181 3.23 25.88 13.21
C LYS A 181 1.74 26.21 13.20
N GLY A 182 0.97 25.35 12.54
CA GLY A 182 -0.47 25.31 12.66
C GLY A 182 -0.95 24.75 14.01
N GLU A 183 -2.20 25.03 14.33
CA GLU A 183 -2.88 24.48 15.51
C GLU A 183 -4.24 23.87 15.18
N VAL A 184 -4.61 23.79 13.90
CA VAL A 184 -5.97 23.40 13.48
C VAL A 184 -5.90 22.17 12.57
N ILE A 185 -6.75 21.19 12.86
CA ILE A 185 -7.06 20.06 11.98
C ILE A 185 -8.55 20.10 11.67
N TYR A 186 -8.91 20.09 10.38
CA TYR A 186 -10.31 20.15 9.98
C TYR A 186 -10.98 18.79 9.94
N ILE A 187 -12.20 18.74 10.45
CA ILE A 187 -13.13 17.62 10.30
C ILE A 187 -14.15 17.99 9.23
N PHE A 188 -14.00 17.41 8.04
CA PHE A 188 -14.98 17.55 6.99
C PHE A 188 -16.21 16.71 7.31
N ASP A 189 -17.28 17.42 7.63
CA ASP A 189 -18.61 16.92 7.94
C ASP A 189 -19.69 17.54 7.03
N LEU A 190 -19.24 18.08 5.87
CA LEU A 190 -20.06 18.70 4.83
C LEU A 190 -20.94 17.66 4.15
N SER A 191 -22.01 17.33 4.83
CA SER A 191 -22.97 16.29 4.48
C SER A 191 -24.18 16.88 3.77
N GLY A 192 -24.70 16.19 2.76
CA GLY A 192 -25.90 16.66 2.06
C GLY A 192 -27.13 16.68 2.98
N VAL A 193 -27.11 15.89 4.05
CA VAL A 193 -28.16 15.78 5.07
C VAL A 193 -27.60 15.48 6.46
N LYS A 194 -28.32 15.87 7.53
CA LYS A 194 -27.89 15.66 8.93
C LYS A 194 -27.66 14.20 9.35
N ALA A 195 -28.14 13.23 8.56
CA ALA A 195 -28.04 11.80 8.87
C ALA A 195 -26.72 11.16 8.40
N ASP A 196 -25.88 11.87 7.63
CA ASP A 196 -24.64 11.30 7.08
C ASP A 196 -23.59 11.04 8.18
N GLN A 197 -23.00 9.85 8.11
CA GLN A 197 -22.06 9.30 9.08
C GLN A 197 -20.60 9.37 8.64
N ASN A 198 -20.31 9.70 7.39
CA ASN A 198 -18.94 9.75 6.87
C ASN A 198 -18.24 11.06 7.25
N ARG A 199 -16.97 10.97 7.64
CA ARG A 199 -16.09 12.09 7.99
C ARG A 199 -14.76 11.94 7.27
N PHE A 200 -14.23 13.07 6.80
CA PHE A 200 -12.91 13.15 6.19
C PHE A 200 -11.99 14.08 6.98
N LEU A 201 -10.73 13.70 7.15
CA LEU A 201 -9.68 14.53 7.73
C LEU A 201 -8.38 14.32 6.98
N SER A 202 -7.43 15.21 7.20
CA SER A 202 -6.06 14.99 6.75
C SER A 202 -5.00 15.27 7.80
N LEU A 203 -3.80 14.76 7.53
CA LEU A 203 -2.57 14.98 8.26
C LEU A 203 -1.44 15.30 7.29
N ILE A 204 -0.52 16.17 7.71
CA ILE A 204 0.68 16.53 6.98
C ILE A 204 1.88 15.90 7.69
N CYS A 205 2.42 14.83 7.10
CA CYS A 205 3.62 14.11 7.51
C CYS A 205 3.74 13.90 9.03
N SER A 206 4.60 14.66 9.72
CA SER A 206 4.85 14.55 11.17
C SER A 206 3.65 14.90 12.05
N ASP A 207 2.55 15.45 11.53
CA ASP A 207 1.30 15.58 12.27
C ASP A 207 0.89 14.25 12.92
N ALA A 208 1.04 13.13 12.21
CA ALA A 208 0.74 11.78 12.69
C ALA A 208 1.59 11.34 13.91
N LEU A 209 2.72 12.02 14.18
CA LEU A 209 3.57 11.74 15.34
C LEU A 209 3.13 12.51 16.59
N SER A 210 2.34 13.57 16.41
CA SER A 210 1.90 14.48 17.47
C SER A 210 0.45 14.23 17.90
N VAL A 211 -0.40 13.84 16.96
CA VAL A 211 -1.82 13.61 17.21
C VAL A 211 -2.07 12.13 17.44
N ARG A 212 -2.57 11.79 18.63
CA ARG A 212 -2.82 10.39 18.98
C ARG A 212 -4.02 9.86 18.21
N PRO A 213 -3.99 8.59 17.75
CA PRO A 213 -5.13 7.95 17.11
C PRO A 213 -6.44 8.11 17.89
N GLN A 214 -6.39 8.02 19.22
CA GLN A 214 -7.55 8.18 20.10
C GLN A 214 -8.24 9.54 19.96
N GLU A 215 -7.50 10.61 19.68
CA GLU A 215 -8.08 11.95 19.53
C GLU A 215 -8.99 12.02 18.30
N PHE A 216 -8.57 11.41 17.18
CA PHE A 216 -9.43 11.25 16.00
C PHE A 216 -10.67 10.43 16.33
N LEU A 217 -10.49 9.33 17.05
CA LEU A 217 -11.58 8.43 17.38
C LEU A 217 -12.59 9.09 18.33
N GLU A 218 -12.16 9.88 19.30
CA GLU A 218 -13.06 10.59 20.21
C GLU A 218 -13.84 11.68 19.46
N LYS A 219 -13.18 12.44 18.57
CA LYS A 219 -13.83 13.51 17.79
C LYS A 219 -14.75 13.01 16.68
N THR A 220 -14.64 11.74 16.30
CA THR A 220 -15.45 11.10 15.27
C THR A 220 -16.23 9.91 15.81
N GLU A 221 -16.60 9.94 17.09
CA GLU A 221 -17.36 8.87 17.72
C GLU A 221 -18.67 8.59 16.99
N GLY A 222 -18.93 7.30 16.71
CA GLY A 222 -20.09 6.85 15.94
C GLY A 222 -20.05 7.16 14.44
N LYS A 223 -18.93 7.69 13.91
CA LYS A 223 -18.78 8.04 12.50
C LYS A 223 -17.82 7.11 11.76
N HIS A 224 -17.99 7.04 10.45
CA HIS A 224 -17.07 6.37 9.53
C HIS A 224 -16.00 7.35 9.09
N LEU A 225 -14.74 6.92 9.07
CA LEU A 225 -13.62 7.83 8.98
C LEU A 225 -12.74 7.54 7.76
N THR A 226 -12.49 8.56 6.95
CA THR A 226 -11.42 8.55 5.95
C THR A 226 -10.36 9.57 6.36
N ILE A 227 -9.11 9.11 6.46
CA ILE A 227 -7.96 9.95 6.79
C ILE A 227 -7.05 9.99 5.57
N PHE A 228 -6.68 11.20 5.14
CA PHE A 228 -5.61 11.42 4.17
C PHE A 228 -4.32 11.82 4.88
N HIS A 229 -3.21 11.18 4.58
CA HIS A 229 -1.91 11.50 5.14
C HIS A 229 -0.96 11.86 4.00
N ALA A 230 -0.80 13.16 3.76
CA ALA A 230 0.14 13.71 2.79
C ALA A 230 1.57 13.63 3.38
N GLN A 231 2.55 13.18 2.61
CA GLN A 231 3.88 12.92 3.12
C GLN A 231 4.98 13.35 2.15
N LEU A 232 6.06 13.87 2.70
CA LEU A 232 7.42 13.86 2.16
C LEU A 232 8.28 13.21 3.23
N ASN A 233 8.46 11.89 3.13
CA ASN A 233 9.11 11.12 4.19
C ASN A 233 10.03 10.04 3.61
N PRO A 234 11.33 10.03 3.93
CA PRO A 234 12.26 9.00 3.46
C PRO A 234 12.09 7.67 4.22
N ASN A 235 11.36 7.65 5.34
CA ASN A 235 11.12 6.45 6.14
C ASN A 235 9.66 6.35 6.64
N PRO A 236 8.67 6.16 5.74
CA PRO A 236 7.23 6.09 6.08
C PRO A 236 6.84 4.87 6.93
N ARG A 237 7.71 3.85 7.00
CA ARG A 237 7.61 2.67 7.88
C ARG A 237 8.33 2.85 9.23
N HIS A 238 8.82 4.05 9.56
CA HIS A 238 9.40 4.32 10.87
C HIS A 238 8.41 4.02 12.01
N GLN A 239 8.93 3.59 13.16
CA GLN A 239 8.13 3.10 14.29
C GLN A 239 7.03 4.07 14.72
N GLY A 240 7.31 5.39 14.75
CA GLY A 240 6.30 6.38 15.14
C GLY A 240 5.07 6.39 14.22
N PHE A 241 5.28 6.32 12.91
CA PHE A 241 4.18 6.25 11.94
C PHE A 241 3.43 4.93 12.00
N ARG A 242 4.14 3.81 12.22
CA ARG A 242 3.51 2.50 12.45
C ARG A 242 2.65 2.50 13.70
N MET A 243 3.14 3.06 14.80
CA MET A 243 2.35 3.16 16.05
C MET A 243 1.07 3.96 15.85
N PHE A 244 1.11 5.02 15.03
CA PHE A 244 -0.09 5.77 14.65
C PHE A 244 -1.09 4.87 13.90
N ARG A 245 -0.65 4.15 12.86
CA ARG A 245 -1.47 3.21 12.09
C ARG A 245 -2.02 2.08 12.96
N ASP A 246 -1.19 1.45 13.78
CA ASP A 246 -1.57 0.41 14.73
C ASP A 246 -2.65 0.89 15.70
N GLY A 247 -2.55 2.14 16.17
CA GLY A 247 -3.55 2.73 17.05
C GLY A 247 -4.91 2.95 16.36
N LEU A 248 -4.93 3.27 15.06
CA LEU A 248 -6.16 3.38 14.27
C LEU A 248 -6.81 2.01 14.02
N PHE A 249 -6.01 0.99 13.68
CA PHE A 249 -6.51 -0.31 13.24
C PHE A 249 -6.54 -1.40 14.32
N ASN A 250 -6.26 -1.04 15.58
CA ASN A 250 -6.33 -1.97 16.71
C ASN A 250 -7.68 -2.71 16.76
N ARG A 251 -7.67 -3.99 17.14
CA ARG A 251 -8.84 -4.88 17.21
C ARG A 251 -10.02 -4.24 17.95
N ASN A 252 -9.75 -3.46 19.00
CA ASN A 252 -10.78 -2.83 19.84
C ASN A 252 -11.39 -1.54 19.27
N ALA A 253 -10.84 -0.97 18.19
CA ALA A 253 -11.34 0.30 17.65
C ALA A 253 -12.74 0.18 17.02
N GLY A 254 -13.19 -1.03 16.64
CA GLY A 254 -14.57 -1.35 16.26
C GLY A 254 -15.17 -0.58 15.07
N ARG A 255 -14.39 0.23 14.36
CA ARG A 255 -14.87 1.23 13.39
C ARG A 255 -14.42 0.93 11.96
N ASP A 256 -15.22 1.40 11.01
CA ASP A 256 -14.88 1.44 9.60
C ASP A 256 -14.00 2.69 9.33
N ILE A 257 -12.69 2.46 9.25
CA ILE A 257 -11.66 3.48 9.07
C ILE A 257 -10.87 3.16 7.81
N ARG A 258 -10.65 4.18 6.98
CA ARG A 258 -9.78 4.15 5.81
C ARG A 258 -8.67 5.16 6.02
N LEU A 259 -7.44 4.76 5.73
CA LEU A 259 -6.29 5.67 5.72
C LEU A 259 -5.65 5.61 4.34
N ILE A 260 -5.46 6.77 3.72
CA ILE A 260 -4.71 6.92 2.47
C ILE A 260 -3.43 7.65 2.81
N THR A 261 -2.29 6.97 2.67
CA THR A 261 -0.97 7.62 2.71
C THR A 261 -0.50 7.91 1.30
N LEU A 262 -0.01 9.12 1.05
CA LEU A 262 0.53 9.52 -0.24
C LEU A 262 1.85 10.24 -0.02
N ASN A 263 2.91 9.62 -0.50
CA ASN A 263 4.28 10.09 -0.36
C ASN A 263 4.89 10.39 -1.74
N TRP A 264 6.11 10.91 -1.76
CA TRP A 264 6.91 11.04 -2.97
C TRP A 264 7.40 9.67 -3.47
N ALA A 265 7.60 9.56 -4.79
CA ALA A 265 8.07 8.35 -5.46
C ALA A 265 9.55 8.04 -5.19
N ASP A 266 9.91 6.79 -5.46
CA ASP A 266 11.28 6.28 -5.45
C ASP A 266 12.20 7.09 -6.39
N GLY A 267 13.38 7.43 -5.89
CA GLY A 267 14.38 8.23 -6.58
C GLY A 267 14.15 9.74 -6.52
N THR A 268 13.25 10.22 -5.66
CA THR A 268 13.19 11.64 -5.29
C THR A 268 14.44 12.02 -4.49
N VAL A 269 14.99 13.22 -4.71
CA VAL A 269 16.22 13.68 -4.06
C VAL A 269 16.03 15.07 -3.47
N ILE A 270 16.42 15.26 -2.21
CA ILE A 270 16.46 16.57 -1.56
C ILE A 270 17.83 16.76 -0.94
N GLY A 271 18.60 17.72 -1.45
CA GLY A 271 20.00 17.89 -1.09
C GLY A 271 20.79 16.59 -1.33
N ASN A 272 21.28 15.97 -0.25
CA ASN A 272 22.04 14.71 -0.32
C ASN A 272 21.20 13.47 0.08
N ILE A 273 19.89 13.61 0.22
CA ILE A 273 19.02 12.58 0.76
C ILE A 273 18.17 12.02 -0.37
N GLN A 274 18.33 10.73 -0.62
CA GLN A 274 17.55 10.00 -1.61
C GLN A 274 16.39 9.26 -0.94
N PHE A 275 15.19 9.49 -1.46
CA PHE A 275 13.96 8.89 -0.98
C PHE A 275 13.74 7.58 -1.74
N ASN A 276 14.02 6.46 -1.08
CA ASN A 276 13.94 5.11 -1.67
C ASN A 276 12.79 4.27 -1.10
N LYS A 277 11.92 4.90 -0.31
CA LYS A 277 10.78 4.27 0.38
C LYS A 277 9.53 5.13 0.17
N PRO A 278 8.86 5.03 -1.00
CA PRO A 278 7.66 5.80 -1.27
C PRO A 278 6.51 5.36 -0.35
N TRP A 279 6.13 4.08 -0.37
CA TRP A 279 5.13 3.50 0.55
C TRP A 279 3.79 4.27 0.62
N SER A 280 3.32 4.82 -0.50
CA SER A 280 1.94 5.29 -0.62
C SER A 280 1.00 4.10 -0.60
N ALA A 281 -0.03 4.14 0.24
CA ALA A 281 -0.89 2.99 0.45
C ALA A 281 -2.29 3.37 0.93
N PHE A 282 -3.26 2.51 0.61
CA PHE A 282 -4.58 2.51 1.22
C PHE A 282 -4.64 1.44 2.29
N TYR A 283 -5.07 1.80 3.50
CA TYR A 283 -5.20 0.91 4.63
C TYR A 283 -6.66 0.79 5.03
N LYS A 284 -7.06 -0.44 5.37
CA LYS A 284 -8.33 -0.72 6.05
C LYS A 284 -8.18 -1.91 6.98
N LYS A 285 -9.15 -2.09 7.85
CA LYS A 285 -9.20 -3.28 8.71
C LYS A 285 -9.68 -4.51 7.93
N SER A 286 -8.96 -5.62 8.06
CA SER A 286 -9.41 -6.94 7.63
C SER A 286 -10.55 -7.43 8.54
N THR A 287 -11.55 -8.10 7.96
CA THR A 287 -12.77 -8.50 8.67
C THR A 287 -12.51 -9.64 9.66
N ASP A 288 -11.68 -10.60 9.26
CA ASP A 288 -11.36 -11.81 10.02
C ASP A 288 -9.84 -12.07 10.12
N GLY A 289 -9.01 -11.15 9.60
CA GLY A 289 -7.56 -11.35 9.52
C GLY A 289 -7.15 -12.30 8.40
N THR A 290 -8.02 -12.52 7.40
CA THR A 290 -7.66 -13.28 6.20
C THR A 290 -7.21 -12.34 5.08
N VAL A 291 -6.48 -12.93 4.13
CA VAL A 291 -6.04 -12.25 2.92
C VAL A 291 -7.22 -11.91 2.01
N ALA A 292 -7.18 -10.76 1.34
CA ALA A 292 -8.21 -10.36 0.40
C ALA A 292 -8.34 -11.37 -0.76
N LYS A 293 -9.54 -11.54 -1.32
CA LYS A 293 -9.81 -12.53 -2.39
C LYS A 293 -8.92 -12.33 -3.64
N LYS A 294 -8.56 -13.44 -4.31
CA LYS A 294 -7.76 -13.46 -5.55
C LYS A 294 -8.22 -12.43 -6.58
N ASP A 295 -9.51 -12.39 -6.91
CA ASP A 295 -10.06 -11.49 -7.94
C ASP A 295 -9.80 -10.01 -7.64
N LEU A 296 -9.91 -9.60 -6.37
CA LEU A 296 -9.65 -8.22 -5.97
C LEU A 296 -8.16 -7.89 -6.07
N ARG A 297 -7.29 -8.83 -5.65
CA ARG A 297 -5.83 -8.65 -5.77
C ARG A 297 -5.42 -8.58 -7.23
N ALA A 298 -5.88 -9.50 -8.08
CA ALA A 298 -5.57 -9.54 -9.51
C ALA A 298 -6.02 -8.25 -10.22
N ARG A 299 -7.25 -7.77 -9.96
CA ARG A 299 -7.78 -6.54 -10.57
C ARG A 299 -6.97 -5.29 -10.23
N ASN A 300 -6.39 -5.25 -9.04
CA ASN A 300 -5.53 -4.16 -8.57
C ASN A 300 -4.09 -4.27 -9.07
N LEU A 301 -3.60 -5.51 -9.18
CA LEU A 301 -2.22 -5.83 -9.49
C LEU A 301 -1.77 -5.24 -10.84
N ASP A 302 -2.55 -5.47 -11.88
CA ASP A 302 -2.26 -5.02 -13.26
C ASP A 302 -2.21 -3.49 -13.40
N LYS A 303 -2.63 -2.77 -12.35
CA LYS A 303 -2.70 -1.32 -12.29
C LYS A 303 -1.76 -0.73 -11.23
N GLY A 304 -0.81 -1.53 -10.74
CA GLY A 304 0.21 -1.07 -9.82
C GLY A 304 -0.26 -0.86 -8.39
N THR A 305 -1.32 -1.56 -7.97
CA THR A 305 -1.73 -1.63 -6.56
C THR A 305 -1.55 -3.06 -6.07
N PHE A 306 -0.67 -3.21 -5.09
CA PHE A 306 -0.26 -4.49 -4.54
C PHE A 306 -0.87 -4.68 -3.15
N TYR A 307 -0.95 -5.94 -2.72
CA TYR A 307 -1.59 -6.30 -1.46
C TYR A 307 -0.59 -6.87 -0.47
N ALA A 308 -0.72 -6.47 0.80
CA ALA A 308 -0.18 -7.18 1.94
C ALA A 308 -1.15 -7.13 3.12
N LEU A 309 -1.13 -8.15 3.97
CA LEU A 309 -1.81 -8.20 5.25
C LEU A 309 -0.79 -7.97 6.36
N HIS A 310 -1.04 -7.05 7.27
CA HIS A 310 -0.28 -6.90 8.51
C HIS A 310 -1.24 -7.06 9.68
N LYS A 311 -1.19 -8.22 10.35
CA LYS A 311 -2.11 -8.59 11.45
C LYS A 311 -3.58 -8.54 11.01
N HIS A 312 -4.31 -7.46 11.33
CA HIS A 312 -5.70 -7.23 10.93
C HIS A 312 -5.85 -6.01 10.03
N THR A 313 -4.77 -5.57 9.41
CA THR A 313 -4.74 -4.39 8.56
C THR A 313 -4.40 -4.84 7.15
N GLU A 314 -5.33 -4.62 6.23
CA GLU A 314 -5.06 -4.74 4.80
C GLU A 314 -4.29 -3.50 4.35
N ILE A 315 -3.18 -3.72 3.65
CA ILE A 315 -2.32 -2.69 3.09
C ILE A 315 -2.34 -2.86 1.57
N TRP A 316 -2.93 -1.88 0.89
CA TRP A 316 -2.98 -1.80 -0.56
C TRP A 316 -1.96 -0.76 -1.02
N TYR A 317 -0.71 -1.19 -1.17
CA TYR A 317 0.43 -0.32 -1.44
C TYR A 317 0.61 -0.08 -2.94
N SER A 318 1.04 1.13 -3.27
CA SER A 318 1.24 1.57 -4.64
C SER A 318 2.60 1.15 -5.17
N HIS A 319 2.69 1.04 -6.50
CA HIS A 319 3.97 1.02 -7.20
C HIS A 319 4.88 2.17 -6.76
N ARG A 320 6.18 1.90 -6.73
CA ARG A 320 7.18 2.78 -6.14
C ARG A 320 7.52 3.99 -7.02
N GLY A 321 7.33 3.89 -8.33
CA GLY A 321 7.67 4.92 -9.30
C GLY A 321 6.65 6.06 -9.35
N GLU A 322 6.97 7.09 -10.13
CA GLU A 322 6.08 8.22 -10.34
C GLU A 322 4.85 7.79 -11.14
N HIS A 323 3.65 8.15 -10.67
CA HIS A 323 2.41 7.83 -11.37
C HIS A 323 1.24 8.65 -10.84
N CYS A 324 0.19 8.77 -11.65
CA CYS A 324 -1.15 9.07 -11.15
C CYS A 324 -1.97 7.79 -11.05
N LYS A 325 -2.82 7.68 -10.02
CA LYS A 325 -3.65 6.49 -9.78
C LYS A 325 -5.08 6.87 -9.50
N GLY A 326 -5.99 6.24 -10.24
CA GLY A 326 -7.43 6.32 -10.04
C GLY A 326 -7.97 5.04 -9.40
N PHE A 327 -8.66 5.15 -8.27
CA PHE A 327 -9.30 4.01 -7.61
C PHE A 327 -10.59 4.39 -6.91
N ASP A 328 -11.49 3.41 -6.78
CA ASP A 328 -12.70 3.55 -5.98
C ASP A 328 -12.44 3.07 -4.55
N MET A 329 -12.94 3.83 -3.59
CA MET A 329 -13.14 3.37 -2.21
C MET A 329 -14.61 3.48 -1.83
N ASN A 330 -15.06 2.58 -0.97
CA ASN A 330 -16.40 2.63 -0.41
C ASN A 330 -16.47 3.68 0.70
N LYS A 331 -17.70 4.03 1.05
CA LYS A 331 -18.03 4.82 2.23
C LYS A 331 -18.64 3.91 3.27
N GLY A 332 -18.53 4.27 4.54
CA GLY A 332 -19.24 3.54 5.58
C GLY A 332 -20.75 3.86 5.51
N PHE A 333 -21.59 2.87 5.81
CA PHE A 333 -23.05 2.93 5.66
C PHE A 333 -23.79 2.44 6.91
N GLU A 334 -24.95 3.04 7.21
CA GLU A 334 -25.85 2.68 8.34
C GLU A 334 -27.11 1.88 7.91
N LEU A 335 -27.35 0.77 8.62
CA LEU A 335 -28.48 -0.18 8.70
C LEU A 335 -29.64 -0.17 7.67
N GLY A 336 -29.81 -1.33 7.00
CA GLY A 336 -31.06 -1.75 6.31
C GLY A 336 -30.85 -2.62 5.06
N ALA A 337 -29.67 -2.55 4.45
CA ALA A 337 -29.28 -3.35 3.29
C ALA A 337 -28.20 -4.36 3.68
N SER A 338 -28.19 -5.55 3.06
CA SER A 338 -27.18 -6.58 3.27
C SER A 338 -25.78 -6.08 2.86
N HIS A 339 -25.06 -5.45 3.79
CA HIS A 339 -23.80 -4.72 3.56
C HIS A 339 -22.55 -5.61 3.56
N VAL A 340 -22.67 -6.88 3.94
CA VAL A 340 -21.54 -7.80 4.16
C VAL A 340 -20.85 -8.24 2.86
N LEU A 341 -21.28 -7.76 1.68
CA LEU A 341 -20.66 -8.14 0.40
C LEU A 341 -19.97 -6.97 -0.31
N THR A 342 -20.47 -5.73 -0.24
CA THR A 342 -19.90 -4.60 -1.01
C THR A 342 -18.73 -3.90 -0.31
N ALA A 343 -18.74 -3.80 1.02
CA ALA A 343 -17.70 -3.11 1.81
C ALA A 343 -16.29 -3.74 1.68
N HIS A 344 -16.23 -5.02 1.30
CA HIS A 344 -14.99 -5.78 1.35
C HIS A 344 -14.17 -5.67 0.06
N HIS A 345 -14.79 -5.24 -1.05
CA HIS A 345 -14.15 -5.13 -2.35
C HIS A 345 -13.62 -3.73 -2.60
N GLU A 346 -12.74 -3.25 -1.72
CA GLU A 346 -12.04 -1.96 -1.85
C GLU A 346 -10.58 -2.07 -1.38
N PRO A 347 -9.68 -1.23 -1.90
CA PRO A 347 -9.89 -0.32 -3.02
C PRO A 347 -10.00 -1.10 -4.34
N VAL A 348 -10.63 -0.49 -5.34
CA VAL A 348 -10.62 -1.01 -6.71
C VAL A 348 -9.91 0.00 -7.60
N THR A 349 -8.66 -0.29 -7.93
CA THR A 349 -7.91 0.52 -8.89
C THR A 349 -8.50 0.35 -10.28
N HIS A 350 -8.80 1.47 -10.92
CA HIS A 350 -9.36 1.51 -12.27
C HIS A 350 -8.33 1.88 -13.30
N SER A 351 -7.38 2.75 -12.94
CA SER A 351 -6.43 3.34 -13.86
C SER A 351 -5.10 3.66 -13.18
N CYS A 352 -4.02 3.41 -13.91
CA CYS A 352 -2.68 3.93 -13.65
C CYS A 352 -2.25 4.79 -14.84
N TYR A 353 -1.61 5.92 -14.56
CA TYR A 353 -1.14 6.84 -15.59
C TYR A 353 0.35 7.11 -15.43
N GLY A 354 1.09 6.96 -16.52
CA GLY A 354 2.48 7.41 -16.64
C GLY A 354 2.52 8.77 -17.32
N PHE A 355 3.51 9.59 -16.99
CA PHE A 355 3.70 10.87 -17.67
C PHE A 355 4.40 10.64 -19.01
N ASP A 356 3.77 11.06 -20.10
CA ASP A 356 4.38 11.05 -21.41
C ASP A 356 5.08 12.38 -21.67
N GLU A 357 6.41 12.35 -21.70
CA GLU A 357 7.24 13.55 -21.90
C GLU A 357 7.04 14.19 -23.29
N SER A 358 6.65 13.42 -24.31
CA SER A 358 6.47 13.97 -25.66
C SER A 358 5.14 14.70 -25.80
N ALA A 359 4.08 14.15 -25.20
CA ALA A 359 2.75 14.72 -25.18
C ALA A 359 2.54 15.69 -24.00
N GLN A 360 3.49 15.77 -23.07
CA GLN A 360 3.44 16.57 -21.84
C GLN A 360 2.15 16.32 -21.05
N ARG A 361 1.75 15.05 -20.95
CA ARG A 361 0.48 14.68 -20.29
C ARG A 361 0.52 13.32 -19.61
N TRP A 362 -0.28 13.15 -18.58
CA TRP A 362 -0.58 11.85 -17.99
C TRP A 362 -1.41 11.01 -18.98
N MET A 363 -0.90 9.83 -19.32
CA MET A 363 -1.59 8.89 -20.21
C MET A 363 -1.76 7.55 -19.52
N SER A 364 -2.86 6.86 -19.83
CA SER A 364 -3.06 5.51 -19.31
C SER A 364 -1.90 4.64 -19.76
N ALA A 365 -1.23 4.03 -18.79
CA ALA A 365 -0.08 3.18 -19.02
C ALA A 365 -0.23 1.92 -18.17
N PRO A 366 0.20 0.75 -18.67
CA PRO A 366 0.38 -0.39 -17.79
C PRO A 366 1.39 0.01 -16.71
N CYS A 367 1.14 -0.42 -15.48
CA CYS A 367 2.12 -0.23 -14.44
C CYS A 367 3.21 -1.28 -14.64
N ASP A 368 4.38 -0.88 -15.14
CA ASP A 368 5.54 -1.76 -15.22
C ASP A 368 6.04 -2.04 -13.80
N PRO A 369 5.88 -3.24 -13.24
CA PRO A 369 6.49 -3.54 -11.95
C PRO A 369 7.99 -3.39 -12.16
N SER A 370 8.61 -2.37 -11.54
CA SER A 370 9.97 -1.91 -11.85
C SER A 370 11.07 -2.95 -11.60
N TYR A 371 10.70 -4.16 -11.20
CA TYR A 371 11.51 -5.35 -11.03
C TYR A 371 10.69 -6.55 -11.47
N SER A 372 10.99 -7.07 -12.65
CA SER A 372 10.46 -8.35 -13.10
C SER A 372 11.06 -9.46 -12.22
N ILE A 373 10.35 -10.57 -12.06
CA ILE A 373 10.92 -11.73 -11.35
C ILE A 373 12.18 -12.24 -12.03
N GLN A 374 12.28 -12.08 -13.35
CA GLN A 374 13.42 -12.46 -14.18
C GLN A 374 14.68 -11.66 -13.82
N ASP A 375 14.53 -10.48 -13.21
CA ASP A 375 15.67 -9.70 -12.70
C ASP A 375 16.24 -10.26 -11.39
N LEU A 376 15.46 -11.07 -10.66
CA LEU A 376 15.83 -11.65 -9.37
C LEU A 376 16.22 -13.13 -9.48
N VAL A 377 15.53 -13.86 -10.35
CA VAL A 377 15.65 -15.31 -10.50
C VAL A 377 16.13 -15.61 -11.91
N GLU A 378 17.34 -16.16 -12.01
CA GLU A 378 17.90 -16.62 -13.29
C GLU A 378 17.12 -17.83 -13.82
N SER A 379 17.14 -18.03 -15.15
CA SER A 379 16.63 -19.27 -15.75
C SER A 379 17.53 -20.45 -15.36
N PHE A 380 16.89 -21.54 -14.97
CA PHE A 380 17.52 -22.83 -14.64
C PHE A 380 17.13 -23.94 -15.63
N GLY A 381 16.45 -23.58 -16.72
CA GLY A 381 15.95 -24.47 -17.76
C GLY A 381 14.45 -24.77 -17.62
N GLU A 382 13.83 -25.26 -18.69
CA GLU A 382 12.36 -25.42 -18.81
C GLU A 382 11.72 -26.13 -17.59
N GLU A 383 12.39 -27.14 -17.04
CA GLU A 383 11.90 -27.92 -15.89
C GLU A 383 11.89 -27.16 -14.56
N TYR A 384 12.58 -26.02 -14.47
CA TYR A 384 12.71 -25.23 -13.24
C TYR A 384 12.23 -23.78 -13.42
N ASP A 385 11.91 -23.37 -14.65
CA ASP A 385 11.55 -22.00 -14.98
C ASP A 385 10.07 -21.66 -14.73
N PHE A 386 9.26 -22.61 -14.22
CA PHE A 386 7.84 -22.41 -13.91
C PHE A 386 7.46 -21.03 -13.34
N PRO A 387 8.05 -20.57 -12.22
CA PRO A 387 7.66 -19.29 -11.64
C PRO A 387 8.03 -18.06 -12.49
N LEU A 388 8.88 -18.20 -13.51
CA LEU A 388 9.30 -17.10 -14.39
C LEU A 388 8.26 -16.76 -15.46
N TYR A 389 7.40 -17.72 -15.83
CA TYR A 389 6.37 -17.54 -16.87
C TYR A 389 4.94 -17.75 -16.36
N ALA A 390 4.77 -18.19 -15.10
CA ALA A 390 3.48 -18.30 -14.45
C ALA A 390 2.84 -16.91 -14.22
N ASP A 391 1.53 -16.89 -14.04
CA ASP A 391 0.86 -15.67 -13.61
C ASP A 391 1.33 -15.29 -12.20
N PRO A 392 1.28 -13.99 -11.83
CA PRO A 392 1.89 -13.55 -10.58
C PRO A 392 1.32 -14.19 -9.33
N HIS A 393 0.06 -14.61 -9.35
CA HIS A 393 -0.57 -15.25 -8.21
C HIS A 393 -0.04 -16.68 -8.02
N ASP A 394 0.08 -17.43 -9.11
CA ASP A 394 0.67 -18.76 -9.09
C ASP A 394 2.15 -18.72 -8.69
N SER A 395 2.90 -17.71 -9.15
CA SER A 395 4.28 -17.50 -8.72
C SER A 395 4.37 -17.23 -7.22
N ASP A 396 3.51 -16.38 -6.64
CA ASP A 396 3.50 -16.17 -5.19
C ASP A 396 3.15 -17.45 -4.43
N ALA A 397 2.13 -18.19 -4.86
CA ALA A 397 1.78 -19.46 -4.23
C ALA A 397 2.96 -20.45 -4.28
N PHE A 398 3.63 -20.53 -5.44
CA PHE A 398 4.80 -21.37 -5.65
C PHE A 398 5.97 -20.99 -4.73
N PHE A 399 6.32 -19.71 -4.62
CA PHE A 399 7.37 -19.27 -3.68
C PHE A 399 6.98 -19.51 -2.23
N GLY A 400 5.72 -19.27 -1.89
CA GLY A 400 5.13 -19.61 -0.60
C GLY A 400 5.37 -21.08 -0.22
N LEU A 401 5.20 -21.99 -1.19
CA LEU A 401 5.52 -23.40 -1.00
C LEU A 401 7.02 -23.62 -0.82
N CYS A 402 7.87 -23.04 -1.68
CA CYS A 402 9.33 -23.19 -1.60
C CYS A 402 9.93 -22.74 -0.26
N PHE A 403 9.34 -21.76 0.42
CA PHE A 403 9.83 -21.26 1.71
C PHE A 403 9.05 -21.78 2.92
N GLY A 404 7.99 -22.57 2.70
CA GLY A 404 7.24 -23.25 3.76
C GLY A 404 6.32 -22.35 4.58
N HIS A 405 5.91 -21.23 4.01
CA HIS A 405 4.99 -20.25 4.60
C HIS A 405 3.69 -20.06 3.79
N PHE A 406 3.51 -20.86 2.73
CA PHE A 406 2.35 -20.84 1.83
C PHE A 406 2.07 -19.46 1.22
N LEU A 407 0.98 -19.32 0.48
CA LEU A 407 0.62 -18.07 -0.19
C LEU A 407 0.47 -16.93 0.83
N GLU A 408 -0.08 -17.22 2.01
CA GLU A 408 -0.28 -16.23 3.07
C GLU A 408 1.03 -15.57 3.48
N GLY A 409 2.13 -16.32 3.50
CA GLY A 409 3.45 -15.79 3.83
C GLY A 409 4.03 -14.84 2.78
N GLU A 410 3.67 -14.98 1.50
CA GLU A 410 4.03 -14.00 0.45
C GLU A 410 3.12 -12.77 0.47
N LEU A 411 1.91 -12.90 1.01
CA LEU A 411 0.91 -11.83 1.11
C LEU A 411 0.86 -11.16 2.49
N THR A 412 1.79 -11.49 3.39
CA THR A 412 1.86 -10.91 4.73
C THR A 412 3.08 -10.00 4.85
N ALA A 413 2.89 -8.84 5.45
CA ALA A 413 3.99 -7.94 5.80
C ALA A 413 4.57 -8.29 7.17
N GLU A 414 5.87 -8.06 7.36
CA GLU A 414 6.54 -8.17 8.66
C GLU A 414 6.02 -7.12 9.66
N ASP A 415 6.43 -7.21 10.93
CA ASP A 415 5.98 -6.29 12.00
C ASP A 415 6.32 -4.82 11.72
N ASP A 416 7.32 -4.58 10.88
CA ASP A 416 7.71 -3.26 10.38
C ASP A 416 7.06 -2.87 9.04
N GLU A 417 5.98 -3.57 8.70
CA GLU A 417 5.24 -3.45 7.44
C GLU A 417 6.11 -3.74 6.21
N LEU A 418 7.31 -4.31 6.38
CA LEU A 418 8.16 -4.71 5.25
C LEU A 418 7.50 -5.87 4.48
N VAL A 419 7.37 -5.72 3.17
CA VAL A 419 6.85 -6.76 2.29
C VAL A 419 8.03 -7.49 1.63
N THR A 420 8.13 -8.79 1.85
CA THR A 420 9.18 -9.64 1.27
C THR A 420 8.68 -10.51 0.12
N ARG A 421 7.50 -10.16 -0.42
CA ARG A 421 6.87 -10.82 -1.57
C ARG A 421 7.84 -10.93 -2.73
N MET A 422 8.01 -12.14 -3.26
CA MET A 422 8.98 -12.40 -4.33
C MET A 422 8.67 -11.61 -5.60
N MET A 423 7.40 -11.61 -6.02
CA MET A 423 6.99 -10.98 -7.28
C MET A 423 7.05 -9.45 -7.24
N PHE A 424 6.71 -8.82 -6.11
CA PHE A 424 6.51 -7.37 -6.05
C PHE A 424 7.15 -6.74 -4.82
N GLY A 425 8.28 -6.06 -5.03
CA GLY A 425 8.94 -5.28 -3.99
C GLY A 425 8.36 -3.87 -3.88
N SER A 426 8.16 -3.41 -2.65
CA SER A 426 7.63 -2.08 -2.35
C SER A 426 8.69 -0.96 -2.38
N ASP A 427 9.94 -1.30 -2.07
CA ASP A 427 11.03 -0.36 -1.86
C ASP A 427 12.40 -1.07 -1.86
N SER A 428 13.48 -0.30 -1.71
CA SER A 428 14.86 -0.82 -1.75
C SER A 428 15.23 -1.78 -0.62
N GLU A 429 14.57 -1.67 0.54
CA GLU A 429 14.76 -2.57 1.67
C GLU A 429 14.10 -3.92 1.39
N ALA A 430 12.88 -3.89 0.84
CA ALA A 430 12.19 -5.08 0.35
C ALA A 430 13.03 -5.81 -0.69
N ASP A 431 13.65 -5.08 -1.63
CA ASP A 431 14.48 -5.70 -2.67
C ASP A 431 15.71 -6.43 -2.11
N THR A 432 16.29 -5.92 -1.01
CA THR A 432 17.42 -6.59 -0.35
C THR A 432 17.01 -7.95 0.23
N LYS A 433 15.83 -8.02 0.86
CA LYS A 433 15.26 -9.28 1.35
C LYS A 433 14.86 -10.21 0.20
N ARG A 434 14.24 -9.68 -0.86
CA ARG A 434 13.87 -10.43 -2.07
C ARG A 434 15.08 -11.08 -2.74
N ARG A 435 16.21 -10.35 -2.87
CA ARG A 435 17.48 -10.91 -3.37
C ARG A 435 18.00 -12.05 -2.50
N SER A 436 17.88 -11.94 -1.18
CA SER A 436 18.25 -13.03 -0.26
C SER A 436 17.37 -14.29 -0.48
N LYS A 437 16.04 -14.10 -0.58
CA LYS A 437 15.07 -15.16 -0.88
C LYS A 437 15.31 -15.79 -2.25
N ALA A 438 15.60 -15.00 -3.28
CA ALA A 438 15.98 -15.51 -4.61
C ALA A 438 17.23 -16.39 -4.53
N GLY A 439 18.22 -15.99 -3.72
CA GLY A 439 19.39 -16.82 -3.44
C GLY A 439 19.03 -18.14 -2.75
N GLN A 440 18.08 -18.15 -1.80
CA GLN A 440 17.57 -19.38 -1.17
C GLN A 440 16.88 -20.27 -2.21
N TYR A 441 16.03 -19.71 -3.06
CA TYR A 441 15.38 -20.45 -4.14
C TYR A 441 16.39 -21.09 -5.12
N LYS A 442 17.43 -20.34 -5.54
CA LYS A 442 18.54 -20.89 -6.35
C LYS A 442 19.21 -22.11 -5.71
N ARG A 443 19.34 -22.10 -4.38
CA ARG A 443 19.92 -23.22 -3.62
C ARG A 443 18.98 -24.42 -3.61
N LEU A 444 17.67 -24.20 -3.46
CA LEU A 444 16.67 -25.26 -3.62
C LEU A 444 16.77 -25.92 -5.00
N VAL A 445 16.77 -25.13 -6.08
CA VAL A 445 16.91 -25.65 -7.45
C VAL A 445 18.21 -26.46 -7.61
N THR A 446 19.33 -25.95 -7.08
CA THR A 446 20.62 -26.65 -7.12
C THR A 446 20.57 -28.01 -6.40
N LEU A 447 19.86 -28.10 -5.28
CA LEU A 447 19.72 -29.35 -4.52
C LEU A 447 18.87 -30.38 -5.29
N LEU A 448 17.80 -29.93 -5.94
CA LEU A 448 16.95 -30.76 -6.79
C LEU A 448 17.72 -31.27 -8.01
N GLN A 449 18.45 -30.41 -8.72
CA GLN A 449 19.30 -30.79 -9.86
C GLN A 449 20.39 -31.81 -9.47
N ARG A 450 20.91 -31.73 -8.23
CA ARG A 450 21.86 -32.70 -7.67
C ARG A 450 21.22 -34.01 -7.22
N GLN A 451 19.92 -34.20 -7.46
CA GLN A 451 19.17 -35.41 -7.13
C GLN A 451 19.21 -35.76 -5.62
N ARG A 452 19.30 -34.74 -4.75
CA ARG A 452 19.32 -34.95 -3.30
C ARG A 452 17.91 -35.18 -2.77
N PHE A 453 17.34 -36.35 -3.02
CA PHE A 453 16.05 -36.79 -2.46
C PHE A 453 16.23 -37.84 -1.37
N PRO A 454 15.35 -37.88 -0.35
CA PRO A 454 15.19 -39.05 0.52
C PRO A 454 14.86 -40.31 -0.29
N GLU A 455 15.21 -41.49 0.24
CA GLU A 455 14.99 -42.79 -0.43
C GLU A 455 13.51 -43.05 -0.79
N GLU A 456 12.60 -42.47 0.00
CA GLU A 456 11.15 -42.52 -0.18
C GLU A 456 10.66 -41.82 -1.47
N PHE A 457 11.47 -40.94 -2.06
CA PHE A 457 11.14 -40.15 -3.26
C PHE A 457 12.13 -40.40 -4.41
N LYS A 458 12.81 -41.54 -4.41
CA LYS A 458 13.81 -41.86 -5.44
C LYS A 458 13.25 -41.92 -6.86
N GLU A 459 11.94 -42.12 -7.02
CA GLU A 459 11.24 -42.06 -8.30
C GLU A 459 11.28 -40.67 -8.95
N LEU A 460 11.50 -39.62 -8.16
CA LEU A 460 11.71 -38.26 -8.65
C LEU A 460 13.18 -38.00 -9.04
N ALA A 461 14.10 -38.91 -8.69
CA ALA A 461 15.49 -38.77 -9.10
C ALA A 461 15.60 -38.89 -10.62
N ASN A 462 16.11 -37.83 -11.26
CA ASN A 462 16.18 -37.62 -12.71
C ASN A 462 14.82 -37.46 -13.42
N ASN A 463 13.70 -37.51 -12.70
CA ASN A 463 12.35 -37.35 -13.21
C ASN A 463 11.57 -36.34 -12.35
N HIS A 464 11.95 -35.07 -12.42
CA HIS A 464 11.23 -34.02 -11.71
C HIS A 464 11.28 -32.69 -12.44
N ARG A 465 10.27 -31.86 -12.17
CA ARG A 465 10.13 -30.46 -12.57
C ARG A 465 9.40 -29.66 -11.51
N LEU A 466 9.54 -28.34 -11.56
CA LEU A 466 8.81 -27.38 -10.74
C LEU A 466 7.49 -27.03 -11.41
N TYR A 467 6.40 -27.07 -10.65
CA TYR A 467 5.06 -26.74 -11.14
C TYR A 467 4.10 -26.52 -9.95
N ILE A 468 3.05 -25.74 -10.17
CA ILE A 468 1.85 -25.73 -9.32
C ILE A 468 0.61 -25.74 -10.22
N ASP A 469 -0.46 -26.38 -9.75
CA ASP A 469 -1.77 -26.34 -10.40
C ASP A 469 -2.49 -25.03 -10.01
N SER A 470 -2.75 -24.19 -11.01
CA SER A 470 -3.36 -22.86 -10.88
C SER A 470 -4.74 -22.89 -10.20
N ASP A 471 -5.54 -23.95 -10.45
CA ASP A 471 -6.88 -24.10 -9.88
C ASP A 471 -6.82 -24.35 -8.38
N THR A 472 -5.70 -24.90 -7.93
CA THR A 472 -5.48 -25.22 -6.54
C THR A 472 -4.55 -24.21 -5.86
N ALA A 473 -3.80 -23.34 -6.52
CA ALA A 473 -2.77 -22.47 -5.91
C ALA A 473 -3.09 -21.80 -4.54
N GLU A 474 -4.36 -21.46 -4.24
CA GLU A 474 -4.78 -20.86 -2.95
C GLU A 474 -5.19 -21.84 -1.83
N THR A 475 -5.44 -23.11 -2.11
CA THR A 475 -5.83 -24.01 -1.01
C THR A 475 -4.57 -24.44 -0.25
N THR A 476 -4.71 -24.83 1.02
CA THR A 476 -3.57 -25.34 1.82
C THR A 476 -3.56 -26.87 1.92
N LYS A 477 -4.60 -27.53 1.35
CA LYS A 477 -4.92 -28.95 1.56
C LYS A 477 -4.55 -29.90 0.41
N LYS A 478 -3.93 -29.47 -0.69
CA LYS A 478 -3.63 -30.27 -1.89
C LYS A 478 -2.37 -29.79 -2.65
N TYR A 479 -1.15 -29.99 -2.15
CA TYR A 479 0.04 -29.40 -2.81
C TYR A 479 1.32 -30.21 -2.71
N GLY A 480 2.10 -30.03 -3.75
CA GLY A 480 3.55 -30.10 -3.83
C GLY A 480 4.00 -29.11 -4.91
N ASN A 481 5.27 -28.77 -4.92
CA ASN A 481 5.88 -27.87 -5.91
C ASN A 481 6.88 -28.61 -6.81
N VAL A 482 7.03 -29.93 -6.62
CA VAL A 482 7.84 -30.81 -7.44
C VAL A 482 6.97 -31.95 -7.96
N TYR A 483 6.96 -32.12 -9.29
CA TYR A 483 6.17 -33.13 -9.99
C TYR A 483 7.06 -33.98 -10.92
N PRO A 484 6.66 -35.22 -11.27
CA PRO A 484 7.31 -35.97 -12.34
C PRO A 484 7.25 -35.19 -13.66
N LYS A 485 8.38 -35.12 -14.37
CA LYS A 485 8.45 -34.41 -15.67
C LYS A 485 7.92 -35.24 -16.84
N ASP A 486 7.96 -36.57 -16.71
CA ASP A 486 7.51 -37.49 -17.76
C ASP A 486 5.97 -37.59 -17.87
N THR A 487 5.23 -37.02 -16.92
CA THR A 487 3.75 -36.94 -16.98
C THR A 487 3.36 -35.66 -17.75
N PRO A 488 2.38 -35.66 -18.66
CA PRO A 488 1.85 -34.41 -19.25
C PRO A 488 1.24 -33.48 -18.18
N LEU A 489 1.24 -32.16 -18.40
CA LEU A 489 0.69 -31.20 -17.44
C LEU A 489 -0.81 -31.42 -17.18
N GLU A 490 -1.56 -31.78 -18.21
CA GLU A 490 -3.00 -32.04 -18.17
C GLU A 490 -3.35 -33.32 -17.39
N GLU A 491 -2.38 -34.20 -17.19
CA GLU A 491 -2.51 -35.47 -16.47
C GLU A 491 -1.93 -35.40 -15.04
N LEU A 492 -1.32 -34.27 -14.67
CA LEU A 492 -0.75 -34.11 -13.34
C LEU A 492 -1.83 -34.19 -12.27
N ASN A 493 -1.56 -35.04 -11.28
CA ASN A 493 -2.40 -35.15 -10.10
C ASN A 493 -1.60 -34.70 -8.86
N PRO A 494 -2.19 -33.91 -7.93
CA PRO A 494 -1.54 -33.56 -6.66
C PRO A 494 -0.96 -34.76 -5.89
N PHE A 495 -1.52 -35.97 -6.04
CA PHE A 495 -0.98 -37.19 -5.43
C PHE A 495 0.36 -37.64 -6.01
N GLN A 496 0.83 -37.12 -7.13
CA GLN A 496 2.15 -37.40 -7.69
C GLN A 496 3.19 -36.35 -7.25
N SER A 497 2.75 -35.29 -6.57
CA SER A 497 3.62 -34.20 -6.14
C SER A 497 4.32 -34.47 -4.83
N VAL A 498 5.46 -33.81 -4.65
CA VAL A 498 6.17 -33.68 -3.37
C VAL A 498 6.36 -32.21 -3.07
N LEU A 499 6.17 -31.82 -1.80
CA LEU A 499 6.46 -30.47 -1.34
C LEU A 499 7.93 -30.38 -0.91
N CYS A 500 8.74 -29.67 -1.70
CA CYS A 500 10.14 -29.40 -1.42
C CYS A 500 10.33 -27.95 -0.94
N ILE A 501 10.92 -27.80 0.23
CA ILE A 501 11.07 -26.54 0.94
C ILE A 501 12.54 -26.28 1.24
N ILE A 502 12.97 -25.03 1.14
CA ILE A 502 14.22 -24.57 1.70
C ILE A 502 13.95 -23.70 2.93
N SER A 503 14.36 -24.19 4.10
CA SER A 503 14.17 -23.50 5.36
C SER A 503 15.14 -22.33 5.49
N ALA A 504 14.64 -21.20 6.00
CA ALA A 504 15.46 -20.09 6.44
C ALA A 504 16.11 -20.35 7.82
N TYR A 505 15.63 -21.37 8.55
CA TYR A 505 16.16 -21.74 9.85
C TYR A 505 17.39 -22.65 9.71
N THR A 506 18.37 -22.42 10.57
CA THR A 506 19.59 -23.23 10.67
C THR A 506 19.58 -24.11 11.92
N ASN A 507 18.86 -23.69 12.96
CA ASN A 507 18.67 -24.45 14.18
C ASN A 507 17.67 -25.61 13.98
N HIS A 508 18.06 -26.83 14.39
CA HIS A 508 17.23 -28.04 14.23
C HIS A 508 15.85 -27.92 14.89
N ASN A 509 15.73 -27.31 16.08
CA ASN A 509 14.44 -27.19 16.77
C ASN A 509 13.48 -26.24 16.03
N ASP A 510 14.00 -25.15 15.45
CA ASP A 510 13.18 -24.20 14.69
C ASP A 510 12.71 -24.84 13.37
N VAL A 511 13.56 -25.65 12.72
CA VAL A 511 13.18 -26.45 11.56
C VAL A 511 12.11 -27.49 11.94
N GLU A 512 12.27 -28.20 13.06
CA GLU A 512 11.26 -29.15 13.54
C GLU A 512 9.91 -28.46 13.78
N ARG A 513 9.90 -27.27 14.39
CA ARG A 513 8.69 -26.47 14.56
C ARG A 513 8.05 -26.13 13.22
N GLN A 514 8.84 -25.63 12.27
CA GLN A 514 8.37 -25.30 10.92
C GLN A 514 7.74 -26.51 10.23
N VAL A 515 8.42 -27.67 10.26
CA VAL A 515 7.92 -28.92 9.68
C VAL A 515 6.58 -29.32 10.31
N ASN A 516 6.46 -29.25 11.64
CA ASN A 516 5.20 -29.57 12.33
C ASN A 516 4.06 -28.63 11.91
N GLU A 517 4.32 -27.32 11.79
CA GLU A 517 3.34 -26.32 11.34
C GLU A 517 2.88 -26.59 9.90
N ILE A 518 3.82 -26.87 8.99
CA ILE A 518 3.53 -27.24 7.60
C ILE A 518 2.64 -28.49 7.55
N ARG A 519 3.02 -29.56 8.26
CA ARG A 519 2.24 -30.82 8.28
C ARG A 519 0.83 -30.65 8.84
N GLN A 520 0.62 -29.70 9.75
CA GLN A 520 -0.72 -29.40 10.27
C GLN A 520 -1.61 -28.71 9.24
N GLN A 521 -1.03 -27.86 8.39
CA GLN A 521 -1.73 -27.17 7.31
C GLN A 521 -2.06 -28.10 6.14
N LEU A 522 -1.19 -29.08 5.87
CA LEU A 522 -1.41 -30.09 4.83
C LEU A 522 -2.54 -31.08 5.17
N HIS A 523 -3.26 -31.51 4.14
CA HIS A 523 -4.20 -32.63 4.25
C HIS A 523 -3.46 -33.92 4.63
N ALA A 524 -4.14 -34.80 5.37
CA ALA A 524 -3.55 -36.02 5.94
C ALA A 524 -2.80 -36.88 4.90
N ALA A 525 -3.31 -36.95 3.68
CA ALA A 525 -2.70 -37.70 2.58
C ALA A 525 -1.35 -37.16 2.07
N PHE A 526 -1.01 -35.89 2.35
CA PHE A 526 0.23 -35.25 1.89
C PHE A 526 1.24 -35.00 3.02
N ARG A 527 0.89 -35.29 4.29
CA ARG A 527 1.76 -35.03 5.45
C ARG A 527 3.10 -35.77 5.43
N HIS A 528 3.21 -36.82 4.62
CA HIS A 528 4.44 -37.60 4.43
C HIS A 528 5.13 -37.28 3.09
N LYS A 529 4.59 -36.39 2.27
CA LYS A 529 5.12 -35.99 0.96
C LYS A 529 5.83 -34.65 1.03
N LEU A 530 6.81 -34.58 1.94
CA LEU A 530 7.47 -33.34 2.34
C LEU A 530 8.98 -33.57 2.40
N VAL A 531 9.74 -32.68 1.79
CA VAL A 531 11.21 -32.62 1.91
C VAL A 531 11.57 -31.21 2.35
N VAL A 532 12.19 -31.07 3.51
CA VAL A 532 12.66 -29.77 4.02
C VAL A 532 14.17 -29.76 4.04
N TYR A 533 14.77 -28.96 3.17
CA TYR A 533 16.20 -28.70 3.14
C TYR A 533 16.55 -27.57 4.10
N TYR A 534 17.59 -27.74 4.90
CA TYR A 534 18.12 -26.69 5.77
C TYR A 534 19.63 -26.81 5.90
N ARG A 535 20.28 -25.73 6.33
CA ARG A 535 21.74 -25.70 6.58
C ARG A 535 21.98 -25.58 8.09
N PRO A 536 22.43 -26.65 8.77
CA PRO A 536 22.77 -26.61 10.19
C PRO A 536 23.82 -25.53 10.52
N ASP A 537 23.78 -24.97 11.73
CA ASP A 537 24.75 -23.95 12.17
C ASP A 537 26.21 -24.47 12.18
N ASP A 538 26.38 -25.78 12.34
CA ASP A 538 27.67 -26.48 12.40
C ASP A 538 28.09 -27.12 11.07
N SER A 539 27.38 -26.83 9.97
CA SER A 539 27.62 -27.44 8.66
C SER A 539 27.56 -26.40 7.54
N ASP A 540 28.50 -26.50 6.59
CA ASP A 540 28.44 -25.75 5.34
C ASP A 540 27.53 -26.42 4.29
N GLU A 541 27.09 -27.66 4.56
CA GLU A 541 26.23 -28.42 3.66
C GLU A 541 24.75 -28.35 4.05
N TYR A 542 23.89 -28.27 3.03
CA TYR A 542 22.46 -28.48 3.17
C TYR A 542 22.14 -29.96 3.31
N ILE A 543 21.30 -30.28 4.30
CA ILE A 543 20.74 -31.61 4.55
C ILE A 543 19.22 -31.55 4.50
N PHE A 544 18.56 -32.71 4.41
CA PHE A 544 17.12 -32.80 4.57
C PHE A 544 16.75 -33.15 6.01
N PHE A 545 15.61 -32.63 6.48
CA PHE A 545 15.06 -32.97 7.79
C PHE A 545 14.42 -34.36 7.77
N ASP A 546 14.77 -35.21 8.74
CA ASP A 546 14.19 -36.53 8.92
C ASP A 546 12.82 -36.44 9.59
N LEU A 547 11.76 -36.71 8.83
CA LEU A 547 10.37 -36.58 9.28
C LEU A 547 10.02 -37.52 10.44
N SER A 548 10.71 -38.65 10.60
CA SER A 548 10.47 -39.62 11.68
C SER A 548 10.71 -39.03 13.07
N GLN A 549 11.41 -37.89 13.13
CA GLN A 549 11.72 -37.18 14.36
C GLN A 549 10.54 -36.33 14.87
N THR A 550 9.51 -36.11 14.04
CA THR A 550 8.38 -35.25 14.40
C THR A 550 7.31 -35.95 15.23
N ARG A 551 6.64 -35.19 16.11
CA ARG A 551 5.64 -35.73 17.06
C ARG A 551 4.35 -36.24 16.42
N ILE A 552 4.02 -35.77 15.21
CA ILE A 552 2.75 -36.08 14.52
C ILE A 552 2.66 -37.58 14.17
N ASP A 553 3.79 -38.26 13.96
CA ASP A 553 3.82 -39.68 13.59
C ASP A 553 3.61 -40.64 14.76
N LYS A 554 3.65 -40.16 16.01
CA LYS A 554 3.35 -41.01 17.18
C LYS A 554 1.86 -41.28 17.38
N ALA A 555 0.96 -40.58 16.69
CA ALA A 555 -0.49 -40.67 16.91
C ALA A 555 -1.32 -41.19 15.73
N THR A 556 -0.77 -41.33 14.51
CA THR A 556 -1.58 -41.64 13.31
C THR A 556 -1.17 -42.87 12.50
N ASN A 557 -0.13 -43.61 12.91
CA ASN A 557 0.26 -44.85 12.23
C ASN A 557 -0.53 -46.08 12.70
N ILE A 558 -1.86 -46.12 12.50
CA ILE A 558 -2.61 -47.36 12.25
C ILE A 558 -3.83 -47.05 11.37
N LYS A 559 -3.67 -47.08 10.04
CA LYS A 559 -4.64 -47.68 9.12
C LYS A 559 -4.04 -47.80 7.72
N ALA A 560 -3.92 -49.04 7.26
CA ALA A 560 -3.38 -49.39 5.95
C ALA A 560 -4.22 -48.79 4.81
N LEU A 561 -3.51 -48.39 3.75
CA LEU A 561 -3.99 -47.84 2.47
C LEU A 561 -4.87 -48.79 1.63
N SER A 562 -5.38 -49.89 2.20
CA SER A 562 -6.20 -50.90 1.50
C SER A 562 -7.72 -50.69 1.62
N SER A 563 -8.20 -49.50 2.00
CA SER A 563 -9.64 -49.29 2.29
C SER A 563 -10.32 -48.15 1.53
N ILE A 564 -9.71 -47.59 0.48
CA ILE A 564 -10.39 -46.65 -0.41
C ILE A 564 -10.81 -47.44 -1.66
N LYS A 565 -12.12 -47.69 -1.81
CA LYS A 565 -12.72 -48.15 -3.08
C LYS A 565 -13.10 -46.93 -3.92
N GLU A 566 -12.97 -47.12 -5.23
CA GLU A 566 -13.20 -46.22 -6.38
C GLU A 566 -14.25 -45.12 -6.20
#